data_AF-A0A093FB25-F1
#
_entry.id   AF-A0A093FB25-F1
#
_cell.length_a   1.000
_cell.length_b   1.000
_cell.length_c   1.000
_cell.angle_alpha   90.00
_cell.angle_beta   90.00
_cell.angle_gamma   90.00
#
_symmetry.space_group_name_H-M   'P 1'
#
loop_
_entity.id
_entity.type
_entity.pdbx_description
1 polymer ?
#
loop_
_entity_poly.entity_id
_entity_poly.type
_entity_poly.pdbx_seq_one_letter_code
_entity_poly.pdbx_strand_id
1 'polypeptide(L)' 'LLLAQGHGCENFEGMCCMNLSDHSESVHRSIQLLKEGVKKLTV' A
#
# COMPACT_ATOMS: atom_id res chain seq x y z
N LEU A 1 -21.33 23.27 -3.67
CA LEU A 1 -21.01 22.14 -4.59
C LEU A 1 -19.51 21.88 -4.46
N LEU A 2 -19.14 20.84 -3.71
CA LEU A 2 -17.78 20.57 -3.20
C LEU A 2 -17.06 19.47 -4.01
N LEU A 3 -17.14 19.49 -5.34
CA LEU A 3 -16.46 18.48 -6.18
C LEU A 3 -15.97 19.10 -7.50
N ALA A 4 -15.08 20.09 -7.41
CA ALA A 4 -14.31 20.61 -8.54
C ALA A 4 -12.80 20.40 -8.36
N GLN A 5 -12.40 19.36 -7.63
CA GLN A 5 -11.01 18.87 -7.62
C GLN A 5 -10.85 17.69 -8.59
N GLY A 6 -11.46 17.82 -9.77
CA GLY A 6 -10.99 17.13 -10.96
C GLY A 6 -9.75 17.84 -11.53
N HIS A 7 -8.77 18.16 -10.67
CA HIS A 7 -7.44 18.52 -11.14
C HIS A 7 -6.65 17.23 -11.22
N GLY A 8 -6.11 17.01 -12.41
CA GLY A 8 -5.50 15.78 -12.82
C GLY A 8 -4.40 15.34 -11.85
N CYS A 9 -4.09 14.07 -12.01
CA CYS A 9 -2.82 13.45 -11.70
C CYS A 9 -1.63 14.28 -12.28
N GLU A 10 -1.42 15.50 -11.79
CA GLU A 10 -0.43 16.47 -12.29
C GLU A 10 0.70 16.69 -11.28
N ASN A 11 0.72 15.94 -10.17
CA ASN A 11 1.89 15.81 -9.29
C ASN A 11 2.62 14.47 -9.44
N PHE A 12 2.20 13.63 -10.41
CA PHE A 12 2.77 12.32 -10.69
C PHE A 12 3.18 12.19 -12.16
N GLU A 13 3.72 13.24 -12.76
CA GLU A 13 4.28 13.19 -14.12
C GLU A 13 5.46 12.19 -14.27
N GLY A 14 5.91 11.56 -13.19
CA GLY A 14 6.80 10.39 -13.17
C GLY A 14 6.29 9.16 -12.41
N MET A 15 5.05 9.16 -11.95
CA MET A 15 4.45 8.09 -11.13
C MET A 15 2.99 7.88 -11.56
N CYS A 16 2.79 7.84 -12.88
CA CYS A 16 1.54 7.37 -13.46
C CYS A 16 1.28 5.96 -12.92
N CYS A 17 0.25 5.83 -12.08
CA CYS A 17 -0.35 4.59 -11.59
C CYS A 17 0.63 3.39 -11.57
N MET A 18 1.63 3.42 -10.70
CA MET A 18 2.34 2.18 -10.36
C MET A 18 1.26 1.25 -9.81
N ASN A 19 0.99 0.13 -10.48
CA ASN A 19 0.11 -0.89 -9.94
C ASN A 19 0.84 -1.50 -8.74
N LEU A 20 0.70 -0.84 -7.58
CA LEU A 20 1.33 -1.25 -6.33
C LEU A 20 0.58 -2.42 -5.70
N SER A 21 -0.50 -2.94 -6.32
CA SER A 21 -1.30 -4.03 -5.76
C SER A 21 -0.41 -5.22 -5.43
N ASP A 22 0.36 -5.71 -6.41
CA ASP A 22 1.23 -6.87 -6.26
C ASP A 22 2.32 -6.66 -5.19
N HIS A 23 2.86 -5.44 -5.09
CA HIS A 23 3.88 -5.11 -4.08
C HIS A 23 3.26 -4.95 -2.67
N SER A 24 2.07 -4.35 -2.59
CA SER A 24 1.33 -4.15 -1.34
C SER A 24 0.85 -5.47 -0.73
N GLU A 25 0.46 -6.42 -1.57
CA GLU A 25 0.13 -7.79 -1.17
C GLU A 25 1.34 -8.52 -0.55
N SER A 26 2.53 -8.34 -1.15
CA SER A 26 3.78 -8.92 -0.65
C SER A 26 4.19 -8.36 0.73
N VAL A 27 4.06 -7.05 0.92
CA VAL A 27 4.32 -6.39 2.22
C VAL A 27 3.31 -6.86 3.27
N HIS A 28 2.02 -6.95 2.92
CA HIS A 28 0.99 -7.45 3.83
C HIS A 28 1.29 -8.87 4.32
N ARG A 29 1.69 -9.76 3.40
CA ARG A 29 2.06 -11.15 3.74
C ARG A 29 3.28 -11.21 4.66
N SER A 30 4.30 -10.38 4.39
CA SER A 30 5.51 -10.31 5.23
C SER A 30 5.19 -9.87 6.66
N ILE A 31 4.28 -8.89 6.81
CA ILE A 31 3.80 -8.42 8.13
C ILE A 31 3.03 -9.54 8.85
N GLN A 32 2.18 -10.29 8.16
CA GLN A 32 1.45 -11.40 8.77
C GLN A 32 2.40 -12.48 9.32
N LEU A 33 3.40 -12.88 8.53
CA LEU A 33 4.42 -13.85 8.95
C LEU A 33 5.20 -13.37 10.19
N LEU A 34 5.57 -12.09 10.23
CA LEU A 34 6.22 -11.49 11.40
C LEU A 34 5.33 -11.55 12.64
N LYS A 35 4.05 -11.21 12.53
CA LYS A 35 3.09 -11.25 13.66
C LYS A 35 2.92 -12.68 14.19
N GLU A 36 2.85 -13.67 13.31
CA GLU A 36 2.79 -15.08 13.70
C GLU A 36 4.07 -15.54 14.40
N GLY A 37 5.23 -15.15 13.88
CA GLY A 37 6.53 -15.42 14.50
C GLY A 37 6.62 -14.83 15.91
N VAL A 38 6.25 -13.57 16.08
CA VAL A 38 6.24 -12.91 17.40
C VAL A 38 5.28 -13.61 18.37
N LYS A 39 4.07 -13.98 17.93
CA LYS A 39 3.12 -14.73 18.78
C LYS A 39 3.69 -16.04 19.31
N LYS A 40 4.53 -16.72 18.53
CA LYS A 40 5.20 -17.96 18.96
C LYS A 40 6.31 -17.72 19.97
N LEU A 41 6.90 -16.53 19.98
CA LEU A 41 7.94 -16.13 20.94
C LEU A 41 7.35 -15.62 22.26
N THR A 42 6.09 -15.19 22.26
CA THR A 42 5.38 -14.72 23.47
C THR A 42 4.61 -15.84 24.20
N VAL A 43 5.00 -17.11 24.00
CA VAL A 43 4.48 -18.28 24.72
C VAL A 43 5.22 -18.42 26.05
#